data_AF-R7VEQ0-F1
#
_entry.id   AF-R7VEQ0-F1
#
_cell.length_a   1.000
_cell.length_b   1.000
_cell.length_c   1.000
_cell.angle_alpha   90.00
_cell.angle_beta   90.00
_cell.angle_gamma   90.00
#
_symmetry.space_group_name_H-M   'P 1'
#
loop_
_entity.id
_entity.type
_entity.pdbx_description
1 polymer ?
#
loop_
_entity_poly.entity_id
_entity_poly.type
_entity_poly.pdbx_seq_one_letter_code
_entity_poly.pdbx_strand_id
1 'polypeptide(L)' 'PYVNQSAVSIQERFSLHRTYIIFRTLGLRHLTIVDCHNHVVGILTRKDLMGFAME' A
#
# COMPACT_ATOMS: atom_id res chain seq x y z
N PRO A 1 -20.64 4.04 -12.53
CA PRO A 1 -19.75 3.80 -11.37
C PRO A 1 -18.26 3.92 -11.76
N TYR A 2 -17.60 5.00 -11.35
CA TYR A 2 -16.23 5.35 -11.76
C TYR A 2 -15.20 4.93 -10.70
N VAL A 3 -15.01 3.63 -10.52
CA VAL A 3 -14.02 3.08 -9.58
C VAL A 3 -12.90 2.40 -10.35
N ASN A 4 -11.67 2.55 -9.85
CA ASN A 4 -10.53 1.83 -10.40
C ASN A 4 -10.57 0.37 -9.92
N GLN A 5 -11.01 -0.54 -10.80
CA GLN A 5 -11.08 -1.98 -10.51
C GLN A 5 -9.71 -2.66 -10.50
N SER A 6 -8.68 -2.03 -11.07
CA SER A 6 -7.30 -2.53 -11.14
C SER A 6 -6.40 -1.84 -10.12
N ALA A 7 -6.96 -1.31 -9.03
CA ALA A 7 -6.19 -0.65 -7.99
C ALA A 7 -5.18 -1.63 -7.37
N VAL A 8 -3.95 -1.16 -7.19
CA VAL A 8 -2.88 -1.96 -6.59
C VAL A 8 -3.21 -2.17 -5.11
N SER A 9 -3.20 -3.44 -4.69
CA SER A 9 -3.33 -3.84 -3.31
C SER A 9 -2.20 -4.81 -2.95
N ILE A 10 -1.80 -4.79 -1.68
CA ILE A 10 -0.73 -5.64 -1.15
C ILE A 10 -1.21 -6.33 0.12
N GLN A 11 -0.66 -7.51 0.37
CA GLN A 11 -1.00 -8.32 1.54
C GLN A 11 -0.46 -7.67 2.83
N GLU A 12 -1.19 -7.77 3.93
CA GLU A 12 -0.77 -7.21 5.24
C GLU A 12 0.56 -7.79 5.75
N ARG A 13 0.88 -9.04 5.37
CA ARG A 13 2.11 -9.73 5.78
C ARG A 13 3.32 -9.34 4.92
N PHE A 14 3.17 -8.42 3.96
CA PHE A 14 4.24 -8.05 3.05
C PHE A 14 5.24 -7.09 3.70
N SER A 15 6.52 -7.26 3.40
CA SER A 15 7.58 -6.46 4.04
C SER A 15 7.46 -4.98 3.72
N LEU A 16 7.53 -4.12 4.75
CA LEU A 16 7.43 -2.67 4.61
C LEU A 16 8.44 -2.08 3.60
N HIS A 17 9.68 -2.56 3.58
CA HIS A 17 10.70 -2.11 2.62
C HIS A 17 10.29 -2.37 1.16
N ARG A 18 9.74 -3.56 0.86
CA ARG A 18 9.27 -3.90 -0.49
C ARG A 18 8.02 -3.10 -0.85
N THR A 19 7.11 -2.93 0.11
CA THR A 19 5.94 -2.06 0.00
C THR A 19 6.34 -0.63 -0.35
N TYR A 20 7.36 -0.09 0.32
CA TYR A 20 7.90 1.25 0.05
C TYR A 20 8.47 1.36 -1.37
N ILE A 21 9.24 0.37 -1.81
CA ILE A 21 9.75 0.32 -3.20
C ILE A 21 8.58 0.33 -4.18
N ILE A 22 7.60 -0.55 -4.02
CA ILE A 22 6.42 -0.63 -4.91
C ILE A 22 5.67 0.71 -4.92
N PHE A 23 5.42 1.28 -3.75
CA PHE A 23 4.73 2.55 -3.58
C PHE A 23 5.44 3.69 -4.34
N ARG A 24 6.77 3.76 -4.22
CA ARG A 24 7.59 4.77 -4.90
C ARG A 24 7.74 4.52 -6.40
N THR A 25 7.99 3.29 -6.81
CA THR A 25 8.16 2.90 -8.22
C THR A 25 6.89 3.14 -9.02
N LEU A 26 5.73 2.82 -8.45
CA LEU A 26 4.44 3.03 -9.10
C LEU A 26 3.87 4.44 -8.89
N GLY A 27 4.57 5.30 -8.13
CA GLY A 27 4.14 6.68 -7.88
C GLY A 27 2.79 6.80 -7.17
N LEU A 28 2.43 5.80 -6.37
CA LEU A 28 1.09 5.72 -5.77
C LEU A 28 0.86 6.88 -4.79
N ARG A 29 -0.43 7.23 -4.63
CA ARG A 29 -0.89 8.19 -3.62
C ARG A 29 -1.45 7.46 -2.39
N HIS A 30 -2.15 6.36 -2.65
CA HIS A 30 -2.74 5.49 -1.64
C HIS A 30 -2.51 4.06 -2.10
N LEU A 31 -2.12 3.18 -1.18
CA LEU A 31 -1.90 1.76 -1.43
C LEU A 31 -2.75 0.97 -0.46
N THR A 32 -3.66 0.16 -0.98
CA THR A 32 -4.61 -0.59 -0.15
C THR A 32 -3.94 -1.84 0.40
N ILE A 33 -4.05 -2.05 1.69
CA ILE A 33 -3.57 -3.25 2.36
C ILE A 33 -4.76 -4.19 2.53
N VAL A 34 -4.58 -5.44 2.11
CA VAL A 34 -5.58 -6.50 2.20
C VAL A 34 -5.08 -7.68 3.02
N ASP A 35 -5.99 -8.39 3.67
CA ASP A 35 -5.71 -9.64 4.37
C ASP A 35 -5.61 -10.84 3.38
N CYS A 36 -5.27 -12.03 3.90
CA CYS A 36 -5.22 -13.28 3.14
C CYS A 36 -6.56 -13.66 2.50
N HIS A 37 -7.68 -13.17 3.05
CA HIS A 37 -9.01 -13.33 2.45
C HIS A 37 -9.41 -12.17 1.52
N ASN A 38 -8.45 -11.32 1.12
CA ASN A 38 -8.66 -10.18 0.22
C ASN A 38 -9.64 -9.12 0.76
N HIS A 39 -9.80 -9.07 2.09
CA HIS A 39 -10.55 -8.01 2.77
C HIS A 39 -9.63 -6.81 3.03
N VAL A 40 -10.13 -5.60 2.86
CA VAL A 40 -9.36 -4.38 3.13
C VAL A 40 -9.15 -4.25 4.62
N VAL A 41 -7.89 -4.24 5.05
CA VAL A 41 -7.50 -4.02 6.46
C VAL A 41 -7.02 -2.60 6.71
N GLY A 42 -6.53 -1.91 5.67
CA GLY A 42 -6.03 -0.55 5.84
C GLY A 42 -5.56 0.10 4.54
N ILE A 43 -5.10 1.34 4.65
CA ILE A 43 -4.56 2.12 3.54
C ILE A 43 -3.24 2.74 3.97
N LEU A 44 -2.21 2.50 3.17
CA LEU A 44 -0.91 3.14 3.31
C LEU A 44 -0.83 4.40 2.44
N THR A 45 -0.32 5.48 3.01
CA THR A 45 -0.15 6.77 2.32
C THR A 45 1.24 7.34 2.54
N ARG A 46 1.61 8.37 1.78
CA ARG A 46 2.92 9.05 1.93
C ARG A 46 3.19 9.55 3.35
N LYS A 47 2.15 10.02 4.06
CA LYS A 47 2.29 10.49 5.44
C LYS A 47 2.78 9.39 6.38
N ASP A 48 2.31 8.16 6.16
CA ASP A 48 2.67 7.00 6.97
C ASP A 48 4.15 6.63 6.77
N LEU A 49 4.59 6.66 5.51
CA LEU A 49 5.98 6.39 5.12
C LEU A 49 6.95 7.50 5.53
N MET A 50 6.49 8.75 5.68
CA MET A 50 7.31 9.88 6.15
C MET A 50 7.61 9.80 7.65
N GLY A 51 6.69 9.23 8.45
CA GLY A 51 6.90 9.05 9.90
C GLY A 51 7.79 7.85 10.23
N PHE A 52 7.75 6.81 9.39
CA PHE A 52 8.62 5.63 9.44
C PHE A 52 9.88 5.84 8.60
N ALA A 53 10.61 6.95 8.78
CA ALA A 53 11.93 7.09 8.17
C ALA A 53 12.73 5.80 8.48
N MET A 54 12.85 4.94 7.47
CA MET A 54 13.63 3.72 7.51
C MET A 54 15.07 4.20 7.57
N GLU A 55 15.59 4.38 8.78
CA GLU A 55 17.02 4.41 9.04
C GLU A 55 17.58 2.99 8.95
#